data_AF-A0A846DQZ9-F1
#
_entry.id   AF-A0A846DQZ9-F1
#
_cell.length_a   1.000
_cell.length_b   1.000
_cell.length_c   1.000
_cell.angle_alpha   90.00
_cell.angle_beta   90.00
_cell.angle_gamma   90.00
#
_symmetry.space_group_name_H-M   'P 1'
#
loop_
_entity.id
_entity.type
_entity.pdbx_description
1 polymer ?
#
loop_
_entity_poly.entity_id
_entity_poly.type
_entity_poly.pdbx_seq_one_letter_code
_entity_poly.pdbx_strand_id
1 'polypeptide(L)'
;FGYLIFSTVKGGWWLPGAVLLTMACSFFVQAGEGSTFAIVPLVKRRITGQVAGNVGAYGNVGAVAYLTIFSLLPAGDVGNRIFFQMLGVTALIVAFLCFLVLKEPKGSFAELHEGEEEYATVASPAASMGAGDVMN
;
A
#
# COMPACT_ATOMS: atom_id res chain seq x y z
N PHE A 1 9.10 -8.59 6.77
CA PHE A 1 10.37 -8.82 7.50
C PHE A 1 10.45 -8.06 8.84
N GLY A 2 10.06 -6.78 8.91
CA GLY A 2 10.14 -5.98 10.15
C GLY A 2 9.44 -6.58 11.38
N TYR A 3 8.24 -7.14 11.22
CA TYR A 3 7.52 -7.80 12.32
C TYR A 3 8.18 -9.09 12.85
N LEU A 4 8.96 -9.82 12.03
CA LEU A 4 9.72 -10.97 12.51
C LEU A 4 10.93 -10.53 13.35
N ILE A 5 11.56 -9.41 13.00
CA ILE A 5 12.60 -8.77 13.82
C ILE A 5 11.99 -8.24 15.13
N PHE A 6 10.73 -7.79 15.09
CA PHE A 6 9.98 -7.41 16.29
C PHE A 6 9.64 -8.61 17.21
N SER A 7 9.62 -9.84 16.69
CA SER A 7 9.35 -11.05 17.49
C SER A 7 10.49 -11.40 18.45
N THR A 8 11.75 -11.05 18.13
CA THR A 8 12.91 -11.40 18.96
C THR A 8 13.16 -10.47 20.16
N VAL A 9 12.30 -9.48 20.38
CA VAL A 9 12.63 -8.29 21.18
C VAL A 9 12.96 -8.48 22.67
N LYS A 10 12.31 -9.26 23.55
CA LYS A 10 12.64 -9.36 25.01
C LYS A 10 12.77 -8.03 25.82
N GLY A 11 12.57 -8.10 27.14
CA GLY A 11 12.51 -6.93 28.05
C GLY A 11 13.84 -6.19 28.31
N GLY A 12 14.92 -6.51 27.60
CA GLY A 12 16.24 -5.87 27.74
C GLY A 12 16.65 -4.98 26.56
N TRP A 13 15.73 -4.71 25.63
CA TRP A 13 16.05 -3.95 24.42
C TRP A 13 16.03 -2.43 24.65
N TRP A 14 16.87 -1.72 23.89
CA TRP A 14 16.94 -0.26 23.95
C TRP A 14 15.62 0.32 23.42
N LEU A 15 14.81 0.92 24.30
CA LEU A 15 13.50 1.50 23.96
C LEU A 15 13.50 2.36 22.69
N PRO A 16 14.47 3.27 22.46
CA PRO A 16 14.52 4.10 21.25
C PRO A 16 14.67 3.27 19.96
N GLY A 17 15.40 2.15 20.01
CA GLY A 17 15.56 1.26 18.86
C GLY A 17 14.25 0.55 18.47
N ALA A 18 13.47 0.12 19.47
CA ALA A 18 12.15 -0.48 19.23
C ALA A 18 11.16 0.54 18.63
N VAL A 19 11.21 1.79 19.10
CA VAL A 19 10.38 2.89 18.57
C VAL A 19 10.74 3.20 17.12
N LEU A 20 12.02 3.41 16.80
CA LEU A 20 12.45 3.69 15.42
C LEU A 20 12.09 2.57 14.45
N LEU A 21 12.24 1.31 14.87
CA LEU A 21 11.84 0.16 14.07
C LEU A 21 10.33 0.14 13.80
N THR A 22 9.51 0.45 14.83
CA THR A 22 8.05 0.53 14.70
C THR A 22 7.63 1.66 13.76
N MET A 23 8.29 2.83 13.86
CA MET A 23 8.03 3.98 12.99
C MET A 23 8.38 3.67 11.54
N ALA A 24 9.54 3.06 11.29
CA ALA A 24 9.91 2.62 9.95
C ALA A 24 8.88 1.63 9.39
N CYS A 25 8.48 0.63 10.18
CA CYS A 25 7.45 -0.33 9.78
C CYS A 25 6.13 0.35 9.42
N SER A 26 5.68 1.33 10.22
CA SER A 26 4.45 2.07 9.97
C SER A 26 4.48 2.83 8.63
N PHE A 27 5.63 3.44 8.30
CA PHE A 27 5.79 4.13 7.02
C PHE A 27 5.63 3.18 5.83
N PHE A 28 6.27 2.00 5.86
CA PHE A 28 6.15 1.01 4.79
C PHE A 28 4.73 0.45 4.67
N VAL A 29 4.03 0.22 5.79
CA VAL A 29 2.64 -0.24 5.77
C VAL A 29 1.74 0.80 5.11
N GLN A 30 1.86 2.07 5.51
CA GLN A 30 1.08 3.16 4.90
C GLN A 30 1.37 3.33 3.41
N ALA A 31 2.64 3.21 3.00
CA ALA A 31 3.03 3.22 1.60
C ALA A 31 2.42 2.04 0.81
N GLY A 32 2.34 0.86 1.44
CA GLY A 32 1.72 -0.34 0.84
C GLY A 32 0.21 -0.20 0.63
N GLU A 33 -0.51 0.33 1.62
CA GLU A 33 -1.95 0.62 1.47
C GLU A 33 -2.17 1.66 0.36
N GLY A 34 -1.37 2.73 0.33
CA GLY A 34 -1.41 3.75 -0.72
C GLY A 34 -1.15 3.19 -2.12
N SER A 35 -0.18 2.27 -2.25
CA SER A 35 0.10 1.58 -3.51
C SER A 35 -1.05 0.66 -3.95
N THR A 36 -1.72 0.01 -3.00
CA THR A 36 -2.85 -0.88 -3.30
C THR A 36 -4.09 -0.11 -3.77
N PHE A 37 -4.33 1.11 -3.25
CA PHE A 37 -5.38 1.97 -3.78
C PHE A 37 -5.04 2.54 -5.16
N ALA A 38 -3.77 2.83 -5.44
CA ALA A 38 -3.34 3.38 -6.72
C ALA A 38 -3.49 2.40 -7.91
N ILE A 39 -3.47 1.07 -7.65
CA ILE A 39 -3.64 0.06 -8.72
C ILE A 39 -5.10 -0.07 -9.18
N VAL A 40 -6.07 0.29 -8.33
CA VAL A 40 -7.50 0.11 -8.60
C VAL A 40 -8.00 0.79 -9.89
N PRO A 41 -7.67 2.06 -10.20
CA PRO A 41 -8.10 2.71 -11.44
C PRO A 41 -7.52 2.09 -12.72
N LEU A 42 -6.40 1.37 -12.62
CA LEU A 42 -5.73 0.72 -13.76
C LEU A 42 -6.45 -0.54 -14.23
N VAL A 43 -7.29 -1.16 -13.38
CA VAL A 43 -7.98 -2.42 -13.73
C VAL A 43 -9.12 -2.17 -14.71
N LYS A 44 -10.06 -1.27 -14.39
CA LYS A 44 -11.18 -0.88 -15.27
C LYS A 44 -11.73 0.50 -14.91
N ARG A 45 -11.47 1.51 -15.76
CA ARG A 45 -11.89 2.91 -15.56
C ARG A 45 -13.39 3.11 -15.31
N ARG A 46 -14.27 2.31 -15.94
CA ARG A 46 -15.74 2.41 -15.77
C ARG A 46 -16.24 1.95 -14.39
N ILE A 47 -15.58 0.99 -13.75
CA ILE A 47 -16.02 0.39 -12.48
C ILE A 47 -15.06 0.68 -11.32
N THR A 48 -14.12 1.60 -11.51
CA THR A 48 -13.10 1.95 -10.51
C THR A 48 -13.71 2.36 -9.18
N GLY A 49 -14.85 3.07 -9.17
CA GLY A 49 -15.52 3.48 -7.93
C GLY A 49 -16.07 2.31 -7.12
N GLN A 50 -16.64 1.29 -7.78
CA GLN A 50 -17.15 0.09 -7.09
C GLN A 50 -16.00 -0.78 -6.58
N VAL A 51 -14.93 -0.93 -7.36
CA VAL A 51 -13.76 -1.70 -6.95
C VAL A 51 -13.03 -1.00 -5.79
N ALA A 52 -12.82 0.32 -5.88
CA ALA A 52 -12.18 1.11 -4.81
C ALA A 52 -13.03 1.11 -3.54
N GLY A 53 -14.35 1.21 -3.67
CA GLY A 53 -15.29 1.11 -2.55
C GLY A 53 -15.22 -0.23 -1.84
N ASN A 54 -15.18 -1.34 -2.59
CA ASN A 54 -15.03 -2.67 -1.99
C ASN A 54 -13.68 -2.85 -1.30
N VAL A 55 -12.56 -2.43 -1.92
CA VAL A 55 -11.21 -2.49 -1.32
C VAL A 55 -11.16 -1.69 -0.01
N GLY A 56 -11.73 -0.48 0.01
CA GLY A 56 -11.83 0.33 1.22
C GLY A 56 -12.66 -0.32 2.33
N ALA A 57 -13.79 -0.94 1.99
CA ALA A 57 -14.61 -1.66 2.96
C ALA A 57 -13.87 -2.85 3.58
N TYR A 58 -13.16 -3.65 2.76
CA TYR A 58 -12.37 -4.78 3.26
C TYR A 58 -11.20 -4.35 4.14
N GLY A 59 -10.57 -3.20 3.87
CA GLY A 59 -9.53 -2.65 4.74
C GLY A 59 -10.03 -2.36 6.16
N ASN A 60 -11.23 -1.77 6.29
CA ASN A 60 -11.85 -1.51 7.60
C ASN A 60 -12.24 -2.82 8.31
N VAL A 61 -12.85 -3.78 7.59
CA VAL A 61 -13.18 -5.11 8.15
C VAL A 61 -11.93 -5.82 8.66
N GLY A 62 -10.82 -5.74 7.92
CA GLY A 62 -9.53 -6.28 8.34
C GLY A 62 -9.04 -5.65 9.65
N ALA A 63 -9.07 -4.33 9.77
CA ALA A 63 -8.65 -3.63 10.98
C ALA A 63 -9.45 -4.07 12.21
N VAL A 64 -10.78 -4.15 12.08
CA VAL A 64 -11.65 -4.65 13.15
C VAL A 64 -11.34 -6.10 13.49
N ALA A 65 -11.16 -6.97 12.49
CA ALA A 65 -10.84 -8.38 12.71
C ALA A 65 -9.51 -8.56 13.47
N TYR A 66 -8.44 -7.84 13.08
CA TYR A 66 -7.16 -7.88 13.79
C TYR A 66 -7.27 -7.36 15.22
N LEU A 67 -8.04 -6.30 15.44
CA LEU A 67 -8.30 -5.77 16.78
C LEU A 67 -9.10 -6.77 17.64
N THR A 68 -10.09 -7.44 17.07
CA THR A 68 -10.83 -8.51 17.74
C THR A 68 -9.92 -9.66 18.11
N ILE A 69 -9.06 -10.12 17.19
CA ILE A 69 -8.08 -11.18 17.46
C ILE A 69 -7.13 -10.76 18.60
N PHE A 70 -6.63 -9.53 18.57
CA PHE A 70 -5.79 -8.99 19.64
C PHE A 70 -6.51 -8.99 20.99
N SER A 71 -7.79 -8.60 21.01
CA SER A 71 -8.62 -8.58 22.22
C SER A 71 -8.87 -9.97 22.81
N LEU A 72 -8.90 -11.01 21.98
CA LEU A 72 -9.08 -12.40 22.41
C LEU A 72 -7.77 -13.08 22.86
N LEU A 73 -6.61 -12.45 22.65
CA LEU A 73 -5.32 -13.00 23.05
C LEU A 73 -5.06 -12.80 24.55
N PRO A 74 -4.27 -13.69 25.20
CA PRO A 74 -3.93 -13.55 26.61
C PRO A 74 -3.20 -12.23 26.89
N ALA A 75 -3.68 -11.47 27.87
CA ALA A 75 -3.04 -10.22 28.29
C ALA A 75 -1.63 -10.50 28.85
N GLY A 76 -0.63 -9.79 28.33
CA GLY A 76 0.76 -9.88 28.76
C GLY A 76 1.78 -9.91 27.62
N ASP A 77 3.05 -10.08 27.96
CA ASP A 77 4.14 -10.10 26.98
C ASP A 77 3.99 -11.21 25.94
N VAL A 78 3.42 -12.36 26.34
CA VAL A 78 3.18 -13.50 25.44
C VAL A 78 2.14 -13.17 24.38
N GLY A 79 1.06 -12.44 24.73
CA GLY A 79 0.03 -12.01 23.78
C GLY A 79 0.58 -11.04 22.73
N ASN A 80 1.34 -10.03 23.17
CA ASN A 80 1.98 -9.09 22.25
C ASN A 80 2.90 -9.81 21.25
N ARG A 81 3.70 -10.78 21.71
CA ARG A 81 4.59 -11.57 20.85
C ARG A 81 3.82 -12.33 19.77
N ILE A 82 2.77 -13.05 20.17
CA ILE A 82 1.95 -13.84 19.24
C ILE A 82 1.27 -12.93 18.23
N PHE A 83 0.74 -11.78 18.66
CA PHE A 83 0.08 -10.82 17.79
C PHE A 83 1.03 -10.23 16.72
N PHE A 84 2.20 -9.73 17.12
CA PHE A 84 3.18 -9.19 16.17
C PHE A 84 3.75 -10.27 15.25
N GLN A 85 3.94 -11.50 15.75
CA GLN A 85 4.38 -12.63 14.92
C GLN A 85 3.33 -13.00 13.87
N MET A 86 2.05 -12.99 14.26
CA MET A 86 0.94 -13.24 13.35
C MET A 86 0.85 -12.17 12.25
N LEU A 87 0.96 -10.88 12.60
CA LEU A 87 1.04 -9.79 11.61
C LEU A 87 2.24 -9.97 10.66
N GLY A 88 3.39 -10.38 11.18
CA GLY A 88 4.59 -10.58 10.39
C GLY A 88 4.53 -11.76 9.42
N VAL A 89 3.98 -12.89 9.87
CA VAL A 89 3.80 -14.08 9.02
C VAL A 89 2.76 -13.79 7.95
N THR A 90 1.62 -13.20 8.30
CA THR A 90 0.58 -12.84 7.32
C THR A 90 1.10 -11.85 6.29
N ALA A 91 1.87 -10.84 6.70
CA ALA A 91 2.49 -9.91 5.75
C ALA A 91 3.47 -10.59 4.79
N LEU A 92 4.24 -11.59 5.26
CA LEU A 92 5.13 -12.36 4.37
C LEU A 92 4.37 -13.24 3.39
N ILE A 93 3.28 -13.90 3.85
CA ILE A 93 2.42 -14.70 2.96
C ILE A 93 1.81 -13.79 1.89
N VAL A 94 1.26 -12.64 2.28
CA VAL A 94 0.68 -11.67 1.34
C VAL A 94 1.75 -11.16 0.38
N ALA A 95 2.94 -10.79 0.85
CA ALA A 95 4.03 -10.35 -0.02
C ALA A 95 4.45 -11.44 -1.02
N PHE A 96 4.51 -12.70 -0.59
CA PHE A 96 4.83 -13.83 -1.46
C PHE A 96 3.71 -14.11 -2.46
N LEU A 97 2.45 -14.03 -2.04
CA LEU A 97 1.30 -14.12 -2.94
C LEU A 97 1.30 -12.96 -3.94
N CYS A 98 1.55 -11.73 -3.52
CA CYS A 98 1.73 -10.61 -4.42
C CYS A 98 2.86 -10.89 -5.41
N PHE A 99 4.00 -11.40 -4.98
CA PHE A 99 5.10 -11.75 -5.89
C PHE A 99 4.74 -12.85 -6.91
N LEU A 100 3.96 -13.86 -6.52
CA LEU A 100 3.56 -14.95 -7.42
C LEU A 100 2.36 -14.60 -8.31
N VAL A 101 1.41 -13.81 -7.79
CA VAL A 101 0.11 -13.48 -8.40
C VAL A 101 0.17 -12.16 -9.16
N LEU A 102 0.99 -11.18 -8.76
CA LEU A 102 1.47 -10.11 -9.66
C LEU A 102 2.51 -10.71 -10.61
N LYS A 103 2.07 -11.66 -11.42
CA LYS A 103 2.78 -12.00 -12.63
C LYS A 103 2.59 -10.81 -13.56
N GLU A 104 3.65 -10.02 -13.75
CA GLU A 104 3.68 -8.99 -14.80
C GLU A 104 3.12 -9.61 -16.08
N PRO A 105 1.98 -9.09 -16.61
CA PRO A 105 1.47 -9.56 -17.88
C PRO A 105 2.55 -9.29 -18.92
N LYS A 106 3.13 -10.36 -19.49
CA LYS A 106 4.02 -10.24 -20.65
C LYS A 106 3.22 -9.55 -21.77
N GLY A 107 3.49 -8.26 -21.98
CA GLY A 107 2.77 -7.39 -22.92
C GLY A 107 2.14 -6.12 -22.34
N SER A 108 2.26 -5.83 -21.04
CA SER A 108 1.59 -4.66 -20.40
C SER A 108 2.29 -3.30 -20.62
N PHE A 109 2.96 -3.09 -21.77
CA PHE A 109 3.53 -1.81 -22.19
C PHE A 109 3.25 -1.51 -23.69
N ALA A 110 2.13 -1.98 -24.25
CA ALA A 110 1.88 -1.78 -25.68
C ALA A 110 0.48 -1.29 -26.10
N GLU A 111 -0.58 -1.37 -25.28
CA GLU A 111 -1.94 -1.09 -25.80
C GLU A 111 -2.79 -0.14 -24.96
N LEU A 112 -2.25 0.48 -23.91
CA LEU A 112 -2.97 1.48 -23.10
C LEU A 112 -2.39 2.90 -23.18
N HIS A 113 -1.60 3.18 -24.23
CA HIS A 113 -1.21 4.56 -24.57
C HIS A 113 -2.26 5.30 -25.43
N GLU A 114 -3.35 4.67 -25.86
CA GLU A 114 -4.39 5.37 -26.65
C GLU A 114 -5.28 6.32 -25.83
N GLY A 115 -5.17 6.34 -24.49
CA GLY A 115 -6.02 7.19 -23.65
C GLY A 115 -5.30 8.25 -22.82
N GLU A 116 -3.97 8.29 -22.86
CA GLU A 116 -3.17 9.18 -22.01
C GLU A 116 -2.48 10.30 -22.81
N GLU A 117 -2.25 10.10 -24.12
CA GLU A 117 -1.73 11.18 -24.98
C GLU A 117 -2.77 12.28 -25.24
N GLU A 118 -4.06 11.94 -25.31
CA GLU A 118 -5.11 12.95 -25.52
C GLU A 118 -5.34 13.85 -24.30
N TYR A 119 -5.13 13.34 -23.07
CA TYR A 119 -5.29 14.17 -21.86
C TYR A 119 -4.09 15.07 -21.57
N ALA A 120 -2.87 14.62 -21.90
CA ALA A 120 -1.67 15.44 -21.75
C ALA A 120 -1.64 16.62 -22.75
N THR A 121 -2.21 16.46 -23.96
CA THR A 121 -2.22 17.54 -24.96
C THR A 121 -3.34 18.57 -24.74
N VAL A 122 -4.47 18.20 -24.13
CA VAL A 122 -5.59 19.14 -23.86
C VAL A 122 -5.48 19.86 -22.52
N ALA A 123 -4.68 19.37 -21.58
CA ALA A 123 -4.54 19.98 -20.24
C ALA A 123 -3.52 21.15 -20.17
N SER A 124 -2.78 21.44 -21.25
CA SER A 124 -1.97 22.66 -21.32
C SER A 124 -2.36 23.59 -22.47
N PRO A 125 -3.50 24.30 -22.41
CA PRO A 125 -3.77 25.46 -23.25
C PRO A 125 -3.18 26.78 -22.70
N ALA A 126 -2.35 26.76 -21.65
CA ALA A 126 -1.98 27.98 -20.91
C ALA A 126 -0.49 28.36 -20.95
N ALA A 127 0.38 27.56 -21.59
CA ALA A 127 1.84 27.82 -21.59
C ALA A 127 2.41 28.36 -22.92
N SER A 128 1.58 28.68 -23.92
CA SER A 128 2.05 29.28 -25.19
C SER A 128 1.58 30.72 -25.43
N MET A 129 0.94 31.38 -24.46
CA MET A 129 0.74 32.83 -24.52
C MET A 129 1.86 33.54 -23.74
N GLY A 130 3.04 33.54 -24.33
CA GLY A 130 4.19 34.28 -23.82
C GLY A 130 5.22 34.53 -24.90
N ALA A 131 5.11 35.72 -25.54
CA ALA A 131 6.17 36.38 -26.31
C ALA A 131 6.62 35.68 -27.61
N GLY A 132 6.09 36.12 -28.76
CA GLY A 132 6.58 35.67 -30.07
C GLY A 132 6.17 36.51 -31.28
N ASP A 133 4.95 37.08 -31.33
CA ASP A 133 4.45 37.80 -32.52
C ASP A 133 4.20 39.30 -32.27
N VAL A 134 5.27 40.03 -31.98
CA VAL A 134 5.36 41.50 -32.20
C VAL A 134 6.72 41.78 -32.86
N MET A 135 6.92 41.29 -34.08
CA MET A 135 7.90 41.87 -35.01
C MET A 135 7.69 41.35 -36.46
N ASN A 136 6.49 41.58 -37.02
CA ASN A 136 6.27 41.91 -38.44
C ASN A 136 4.79 42.21 -38.70
#